data_AF-A0A1H0YJ76-F1
#
_entry.id   AF-A0A1H0YJ76-F1
#
_cell.length_a   1.000
_cell.length_b   1.000
_cell.length_c   1.000
_cell.angle_alpha   90.00
_cell.angle_beta   90.00
_cell.angle_gamma   90.00
#
_symmetry.space_group_name_H-M   'P 1'
#
loop_
_entity.id
_entity.type
_entity.pdbx_description
1 polymer ?
#
loop_
_entity_poly.entity_id
_entity_poly.type
_entity_poly.pdbx_seq_one_letter_code
_entity_poly.pdbx_strand_id
1 'polypeptide(L)'
;MASLPIELLYGLYLGVLTGFVPALIAWALGFGFKYFTGITIPGLAVVGLGVAIAGLNGGLLALADPSLTASENQVRLTVALLVVLMATLYAHAQGDKMGANLPRRLSFGRFSARTLSADVVELVGNHGQVRVTVAGDVSDVEGYPPLSPELREEISTGEWTFPADLPLDELETRFADRLRTEFDLADVSVALDERARATVAAAPPMSGLSKRLATGKRAVSVTALVPTGVGRGDEVTVVADGDEFDATVLGVVDGEAKKSDPKSSDDAALTDGGSDGDSDADAEAPAPEAVPTAAGGECRATLAVDRRAATRLVSADVDRFVVRSRGVRREFELVNLLRRAGKRFRRLTVREGGALDGSTLGEATVRDQFSVAVLAVRSDGRWSLAPRGEHRIEAGDDLIAVGSATDLDAFAEVVA
;
A
#
# COMPACT_ATOMS: atom_id res chain seq x y z
N MET A 1 -55.00 -40.88 9.52
CA MET A 1 -54.02 -40.69 8.42
C MET A 1 -54.55 -39.80 7.30
N ALA A 2 -53.81 -38.74 6.98
CA ALA A 2 -54.10 -37.91 5.81
C ALA A 2 -53.60 -38.63 4.54
N SER A 3 -53.94 -38.13 3.35
CA SER A 3 -53.35 -38.71 2.14
C SER A 3 -51.85 -38.43 2.10
N LEU A 4 -51.06 -39.34 1.51
CA LEU A 4 -49.60 -39.19 1.35
C LEU A 4 -49.14 -37.79 0.89
N PRO A 5 -49.79 -37.14 -0.11
CA PRO A 5 -49.43 -35.78 -0.52
C PRO A 5 -49.58 -34.74 0.60
N ILE A 6 -50.60 -34.89 1.44
CA ILE A 6 -50.85 -33.99 2.57
C ILE A 6 -49.79 -34.20 3.66
N GLU A 7 -49.40 -35.45 3.93
CA GLU A 7 -48.33 -35.76 4.90
C GLU A 7 -46.97 -35.20 4.45
N LEU A 8 -46.65 -35.30 3.16
CA LEU A 8 -45.47 -34.67 2.55
C LEU A 8 -45.48 -33.16 2.73
N LEU A 9 -46.61 -32.51 2.43
CA LEU A 9 -46.74 -31.05 2.51
C LEU A 9 -46.60 -30.55 3.94
N TYR A 10 -47.19 -31.27 4.90
CA TYR A 10 -47.00 -30.96 6.31
C TYR A 10 -45.59 -31.27 6.82
N GLY A 11 -44.93 -32.31 6.31
CA GLY A 11 -43.54 -32.61 6.63
C GLY A 11 -42.61 -31.52 6.15
N LEU A 12 -42.83 -31.00 4.93
CA LEU A 12 -42.12 -29.84 4.40
C LEU A 12 -42.33 -28.61 5.28
N TYR A 13 -43.60 -28.30 5.63
CA TYR A 13 -43.94 -27.18 6.50
C TYR A 13 -43.21 -27.28 7.85
N LEU A 14 -43.30 -28.44 8.51
CA LEU A 14 -42.68 -28.66 9.82
C LEU A 14 -41.15 -28.61 9.72
N GLY A 15 -40.56 -29.16 8.66
CA GLY A 15 -39.13 -29.14 8.40
C GLY A 15 -38.58 -27.72 8.18
N VAL A 16 -39.29 -26.88 7.42
CA VAL A 16 -38.91 -25.47 7.23
C VAL A 16 -39.03 -24.70 8.54
N LEU A 17 -40.13 -24.88 9.27
CA LEU A 17 -40.38 -24.19 10.53
C LEU A 17 -39.33 -24.53 11.61
N THR A 18 -39.01 -25.82 11.76
CA THR A 18 -38.05 -26.30 12.77
C THR A 18 -36.59 -26.19 12.31
N GLY A 19 -36.35 -26.20 11.00
CA GLY A 19 -35.02 -26.16 10.40
C GLY A 19 -34.42 -24.76 10.28
N PHE A 20 -35.22 -23.70 10.40
CA PHE A 20 -34.75 -22.32 10.26
C PHE A 20 -33.62 -21.98 11.26
N VAL A 21 -33.83 -22.24 12.54
CA VAL A 21 -32.83 -21.94 13.60
C VAL A 21 -31.55 -22.77 13.42
N PRO A 22 -31.61 -24.11 13.26
CA PRO A 22 -30.45 -24.92 12.92
C PRO A 22 -29.69 -24.43 11.68
N ALA A 23 -30.41 -24.07 10.61
CA ALA A 23 -29.81 -23.59 9.36
C ALA A 23 -29.09 -22.24 9.56
N LEU A 24 -29.69 -21.30 10.31
CA LEU A 24 -29.06 -20.01 10.61
C LEU A 24 -27.78 -20.19 11.43
N ILE A 25 -27.80 -21.07 12.43
CA ILE A 25 -26.62 -21.41 13.24
C ILE A 25 -25.54 -22.06 12.37
N ALA A 26 -25.91 -23.02 11.51
CA ALA A 26 -25.01 -23.66 10.57
C ALA A 26 -24.35 -22.66 9.60
N TRP A 27 -25.13 -21.72 9.06
CA TRP A 27 -24.62 -20.63 8.22
C TRP A 27 -23.64 -19.73 8.98
N ALA A 28 -23.99 -19.32 10.20
CA ALA A 28 -23.14 -18.45 11.02
C ALA A 28 -21.82 -19.13 11.41
N LEU A 29 -21.85 -20.43 11.71
CA LEU A 29 -20.66 -21.24 11.96
C LEU A 29 -19.77 -21.37 10.72
N GLY A 30 -20.34 -21.71 9.56
CA GLY A 30 -19.59 -21.77 8.30
C GLY A 30 -18.97 -20.42 7.94
N PHE A 31 -19.77 -19.35 7.99
CA PHE A 31 -19.31 -17.99 7.75
C PHE A 31 -18.19 -17.57 8.71
N GLY A 32 -18.42 -17.66 10.02
CA GLY A 32 -17.49 -17.18 11.02
C GLY A 32 -16.19 -17.98 11.01
N PHE A 33 -16.27 -19.30 10.98
CA PHE A 33 -15.08 -20.14 10.99
C PHE A 33 -14.24 -19.94 9.73
N LYS A 34 -14.89 -19.86 8.55
CA LYS A 34 -14.19 -19.57 7.30
C LYS A 34 -13.60 -18.17 7.26
N TYR A 35 -14.34 -17.16 7.71
CA TYR A 35 -13.91 -15.76 7.71
C TYR A 35 -12.71 -15.51 8.65
N PHE A 36 -12.73 -16.06 9.87
CA PHE A 36 -11.69 -15.82 10.87
C PHE A 36 -10.50 -16.78 10.78
N THR A 37 -10.72 -18.06 10.44
CA THR A 37 -9.66 -19.08 10.46
C THR A 37 -9.20 -19.51 9.07
N GLY A 38 -10.00 -19.26 8.02
CA GLY A 38 -9.75 -19.76 6.66
C GLY A 38 -10.10 -21.24 6.45
N ILE A 39 -10.44 -21.97 7.51
CA ILE A 39 -10.73 -23.42 7.48
C ILE A 39 -12.24 -23.64 7.32
N THR A 40 -12.62 -24.73 6.65
CA THR A 40 -14.02 -25.18 6.51
C THR A 40 -14.34 -26.23 7.58
N ILE A 41 -15.46 -26.07 8.29
CA ILE A 41 -15.93 -27.07 9.25
C ILE A 41 -16.45 -28.31 8.49
N PRO A 42 -16.12 -29.54 8.92
CA PRO A 42 -16.67 -30.74 8.31
C PRO A 42 -18.21 -30.75 8.35
N GLY A 43 -18.85 -30.93 7.19
CA GLY A 43 -20.31 -30.88 7.08
C GLY A 43 -21.04 -31.82 8.05
N LEU A 44 -20.51 -33.03 8.26
CA LEU A 44 -21.07 -34.00 9.22
C LEU A 44 -21.18 -33.45 10.66
N ALA A 45 -20.21 -32.64 11.11
CA ALA A 45 -20.24 -32.05 12.45
C ALA A 45 -21.38 -31.03 12.58
N VAL A 46 -21.56 -30.19 11.55
CA VAL A 46 -22.61 -29.16 11.51
C VAL A 46 -23.99 -29.78 11.36
N VAL A 47 -24.10 -30.85 10.56
CA VAL A 47 -25.34 -31.63 10.44
C VAL A 47 -25.71 -32.29 11.77
N GLY A 48 -24.75 -32.92 12.46
CA GLY A 48 -24.99 -33.52 13.77
C GLY A 48 -25.51 -32.50 14.78
N LEU A 49 -24.89 -31.31 14.82
CA LEU A 49 -25.36 -30.20 15.64
C LEU A 49 -26.76 -29.72 15.22
N GLY A 50 -27.00 -29.60 13.92
CA GLY A 50 -28.28 -29.18 13.36
C GLY A 50 -29.42 -30.13 13.73
N VAL A 51 -29.19 -31.44 13.65
CA VAL A 51 -30.14 -32.48 14.08
C VAL A 51 -30.38 -32.42 15.59
N ALA A 52 -29.34 -32.20 16.41
CA ALA A 52 -29.50 -32.07 17.85
C ALA A 52 -30.38 -30.88 18.22
N ILE A 53 -30.16 -29.71 17.60
CA ILE A 53 -30.94 -28.49 17.84
C ILE A 53 -32.38 -28.67 17.34
N ALA A 54 -32.56 -29.24 16.14
CA ALA A 54 -33.87 -29.54 15.59
C ALA A 54 -34.63 -30.56 16.44
N GLY A 55 -33.93 -31.57 16.98
CA GLY A 55 -34.49 -32.56 17.90
C GLY A 55 -34.93 -31.95 19.23
N LEU A 56 -34.18 -31.00 19.78
CA LEU A 56 -34.60 -30.25 20.97
C LEU A 56 -35.87 -29.42 20.70
N ASN A 57 -35.89 -28.67 19.58
CA ASN A 57 -37.05 -27.85 19.21
C ASN A 57 -38.28 -28.70 18.86
N GLY A 58 -38.10 -29.75 18.06
CA GLY A 58 -39.15 -30.69 17.69
C GLY A 58 -39.64 -31.51 18.88
N GLY A 59 -38.74 -31.89 19.79
CA GLY A 59 -39.07 -32.57 21.05
C GLY A 59 -39.90 -31.71 22.00
N LEU A 60 -39.58 -30.42 22.13
CA LEU A 60 -40.43 -29.48 22.89
C LEU A 60 -41.83 -29.35 22.27
N LEU A 61 -41.91 -29.31 20.93
CA LEU A 61 -43.19 -29.29 20.21
C LEU A 61 -43.99 -30.57 20.46
N ALA A 62 -43.33 -31.73 20.51
CA ALA A 62 -43.95 -33.00 20.86
C ALA A 62 -44.43 -33.09 22.31
N LEU A 63 -43.79 -32.37 23.25
CA LEU A 63 -44.29 -32.25 24.63
C LEU A 63 -45.56 -31.38 24.71
N ALA A 64 -45.66 -30.35 23.87
CA ALA A 64 -46.83 -29.49 23.79
C ALA A 64 -48.01 -30.17 23.07
N ASP A 65 -47.73 -31.00 22.07
CA ASP A 65 -48.72 -31.78 21.33
C ASP A 65 -48.25 -33.23 21.11
N PRO A 66 -48.65 -34.17 21.99
CA PRO A 66 -48.25 -35.58 21.90
C PRO A 66 -48.68 -36.28 20.61
N SER A 67 -49.71 -35.75 19.92
CA SER A 67 -50.22 -36.33 18.67
C SER A 67 -49.15 -36.35 17.57
N LEU A 68 -48.15 -35.46 17.65
CA LEU A 68 -47.03 -35.39 16.72
C LEU A 68 -46.13 -36.63 16.73
N THR A 69 -46.07 -37.37 17.84
CA THR A 69 -45.24 -38.58 17.99
C THR A 69 -45.99 -39.88 17.71
N ALA A 70 -47.28 -39.79 17.38
CA ALA A 70 -48.06 -40.96 16.97
C ALA A 70 -47.46 -41.57 15.70
N SER A 71 -47.48 -42.91 15.62
CA SER A 71 -46.97 -43.65 14.45
C SER A 71 -47.59 -43.21 13.12
N GLU A 72 -48.83 -42.69 13.14
CA GLU A 72 -49.50 -42.11 11.98
C GLU A 72 -48.78 -40.90 11.37
N ASN A 73 -47.93 -40.20 12.12
CA ASN A 73 -47.19 -39.02 11.66
C ASN A 73 -45.74 -39.33 11.24
N GLN A 74 -45.37 -40.61 11.15
CA GLN A 74 -43.99 -41.01 10.87
C GLN A 74 -43.47 -40.47 9.53
N VAL A 75 -44.28 -40.50 8.47
CA VAL A 75 -43.91 -39.94 7.15
C VAL A 75 -43.64 -38.44 7.27
N ARG A 76 -44.55 -37.68 7.90
CA ARG A 76 -44.40 -36.24 8.15
C ARG A 76 -43.09 -35.92 8.89
N LEU A 77 -42.77 -36.66 9.95
CA LEU A 77 -41.54 -36.45 10.74
C LEU A 77 -40.27 -36.78 9.96
N THR A 78 -40.27 -37.86 9.17
CA THR A 78 -39.11 -38.21 8.33
C THR A 78 -38.85 -37.17 7.25
N VAL A 79 -39.89 -36.66 6.60
CA VAL A 79 -39.79 -35.58 5.61
C VAL A 79 -39.28 -34.30 6.28
N ALA A 80 -39.79 -33.95 7.46
CA ALA A 80 -39.33 -32.79 8.21
C ALA A 80 -37.85 -32.88 8.57
N LEU A 81 -37.39 -34.03 9.08
CA LEU A 81 -35.99 -34.27 9.40
C LEU A 81 -35.09 -34.16 8.16
N LEU A 82 -35.53 -34.70 7.02
CA LEU A 82 -34.79 -34.61 5.75
C LEU A 82 -34.64 -33.16 5.29
N VAL A 83 -35.71 -32.37 5.40
CA VAL A 83 -35.69 -30.93 5.07
C VAL A 83 -34.73 -30.17 5.99
N VAL A 84 -34.73 -30.45 7.30
CA VAL A 84 -33.78 -29.86 8.25
C VAL A 84 -32.34 -30.19 7.87
N LEU A 85 -32.05 -31.45 7.55
CA LEU A 85 -30.72 -31.91 7.13
C LEU A 85 -30.24 -31.19 5.86
N MET A 86 -31.10 -31.10 4.85
CA MET A 86 -30.79 -30.36 3.61
C MET A 86 -30.57 -28.87 3.88
N ALA A 87 -31.45 -28.24 4.65
CA ALA A 87 -31.36 -26.81 4.97
C ALA A 87 -30.07 -26.49 5.73
N THR A 88 -29.67 -27.31 6.70
CA THR A 88 -28.42 -27.10 7.47
C THR A 88 -27.17 -27.28 6.61
N LEU A 89 -27.11 -28.30 5.76
CA LEU A 89 -25.99 -28.48 4.82
C LEU A 89 -25.88 -27.32 3.84
N TYR A 90 -27.01 -26.91 3.26
CA TYR A 90 -27.05 -25.81 2.30
C TYR A 90 -26.62 -24.49 2.95
N ALA A 91 -27.14 -24.20 4.14
CA ALA A 91 -26.83 -23.00 4.88
C ALA A 91 -25.35 -22.94 5.31
N HIS A 92 -24.78 -24.07 5.77
CA HIS A 92 -23.34 -24.19 6.04
C HIS A 92 -22.50 -23.89 4.80
N ALA A 93 -22.80 -24.52 3.66
CA ALA A 93 -22.09 -24.30 2.40
C ALA A 93 -22.18 -22.85 1.92
N GLN A 94 -23.34 -22.21 2.10
CA GLN A 94 -23.52 -20.81 1.77
C GLN A 94 -22.76 -19.88 2.72
N GLY A 95 -22.69 -20.23 4.01
CA GLY A 95 -21.90 -19.53 5.02
C GLY A 95 -20.42 -19.58 4.67
N ASP A 96 -19.89 -20.77 4.38
CA ASP A 96 -18.50 -20.95 3.95
C ASP A 96 -18.17 -20.12 2.70
N LYS A 97 -19.05 -20.13 1.67
CA LYS A 97 -18.85 -19.31 0.46
C LYS A 97 -18.81 -17.82 0.79
N MET A 98 -19.71 -17.34 1.64
CA MET A 98 -19.72 -15.94 2.07
C MET A 98 -18.48 -15.58 2.90
N GLY A 99 -18.05 -16.47 3.79
CA GLY A 99 -16.84 -16.26 4.62
C GLY A 99 -15.55 -16.23 3.80
N ALA A 100 -15.50 -16.94 2.67
CA ALA A 100 -14.38 -16.89 1.73
C ALA A 100 -14.33 -15.60 0.90
N ASN A 101 -15.50 -15.07 0.53
CA ASN A 101 -15.60 -13.94 -0.42
C ASN A 101 -15.74 -12.57 0.25
N LEU A 102 -16.06 -12.50 1.54
CA LEU A 102 -16.26 -11.22 2.22
C LEU A 102 -14.91 -10.53 2.50
N PRO A 103 -14.70 -9.25 2.10
CA PRO A 103 -13.46 -8.55 2.33
C PRO A 103 -13.18 -8.42 3.84
N ARG A 104 -12.00 -8.85 4.29
CA ARG A 104 -11.57 -8.80 5.70
C ARG A 104 -11.39 -7.39 6.28
N ARG A 105 -11.72 -6.35 5.50
CA ARG A 105 -11.43 -4.94 5.76
C ARG A 105 -12.68 -4.09 5.96
N LEU A 106 -13.82 -4.70 6.29
CA LEU A 106 -14.97 -3.94 6.76
C LEU A 106 -14.70 -3.52 8.21
N SER A 107 -14.03 -2.38 8.38
CA SER A 107 -13.97 -1.67 9.64
C SER A 107 -15.38 -1.16 9.96
N PHE A 108 -16.04 -1.77 10.93
CA PHE A 108 -17.33 -1.32 11.46
C PHE A 108 -17.25 0.04 12.19
N GLY A 109 -16.06 0.67 12.25
CA GLY A 109 -15.87 2.01 12.82
C GLY A 109 -16.53 3.14 12.02
N ARG A 110 -16.91 2.90 10.76
CA ARG A 110 -17.50 3.93 9.88
C ARG A 110 -18.94 4.34 10.21
N PHE A 111 -19.63 3.65 11.12
CA PHE A 111 -21.01 4.01 11.48
C PHE A 111 -21.12 5.19 12.46
N SER A 112 -20.00 5.71 12.98
CA SER A 112 -19.95 6.87 13.86
C SER A 112 -18.85 7.86 13.47
N ALA A 113 -18.48 7.92 12.18
CA ALA A 113 -17.48 8.87 11.70
C ALA A 113 -18.09 10.28 11.65
N ARG A 114 -17.48 11.21 12.40
CA ARG A 114 -17.81 12.64 12.30
C ARG A 114 -17.21 13.18 11.00
N THR A 115 -17.98 13.99 10.29
CA THR A 115 -17.58 14.63 9.03
C THR A 115 -17.44 16.14 9.25
N LEU A 116 -16.79 16.82 8.31
CA LEU A 116 -16.69 18.27 8.31
C LEU A 116 -18.06 18.94 8.14
N SER A 117 -18.18 20.16 8.67
CA SER A 117 -19.35 21.00 8.46
C SER A 117 -19.44 21.48 7.01
N ALA A 118 -20.65 21.55 6.47
CA ALA A 118 -20.91 21.95 5.08
C ALA A 118 -20.45 23.39 4.77
N ASP A 119 -20.29 24.22 5.80
CA ASP A 119 -19.87 25.63 5.69
C ASP A 119 -18.38 25.80 5.33
N VAL A 120 -17.55 24.74 5.45
CA VAL A 120 -16.09 24.80 5.23
C VAL A 120 -15.66 24.06 3.96
N VAL A 121 -16.61 23.42 3.28
CA VAL A 121 -16.34 22.69 2.04
C VAL A 121 -16.41 23.66 0.86
N GLU A 122 -15.27 23.92 0.23
CA GLU A 122 -15.20 24.65 -1.03
C GLU A 122 -15.40 23.66 -2.18
N LEU A 123 -16.39 23.93 -3.04
CA LEU A 123 -16.64 23.10 -4.20
C LEU A 123 -15.74 23.55 -5.36
N VAL A 124 -14.73 22.74 -5.68
CA VAL A 124 -13.82 23.00 -6.82
C VAL A 124 -14.09 21.94 -7.90
N GLY A 125 -14.82 22.34 -8.95
CA GLY A 125 -15.27 21.40 -9.98
C GLY A 125 -16.36 20.45 -9.47
N ASN A 126 -16.16 19.13 -9.64
CA ASN A 126 -17.12 18.10 -9.21
C ASN A 126 -16.73 17.39 -7.88
N HIS A 127 -15.65 17.84 -7.23
CA HIS A 127 -15.15 17.27 -5.98
C HIS A 127 -15.05 18.37 -4.91
N GLY A 128 -15.55 18.10 -3.71
CA GLY A 128 -15.41 19.01 -2.58
C GLY A 128 -13.97 19.00 -2.06
N GLN A 129 -13.41 20.17 -1.80
CA GLN A 129 -12.12 20.33 -1.13
C GLN A 129 -12.30 21.09 0.18
N VAL A 130 -11.40 20.85 1.12
CA VAL A 130 -11.34 21.55 2.40
C VAL A 130 -9.95 22.11 2.61
N ARG A 131 -9.89 23.39 2.97
CA ARG A 131 -8.66 24.04 3.45
C ARG A 131 -8.55 23.82 4.95
N VAL A 132 -7.52 23.10 5.36
CA VAL A 132 -7.17 22.86 6.75
C VAL A 132 -6.16 23.91 7.18
N THR A 133 -6.41 24.54 8.33
CA THR A 133 -5.53 25.56 8.92
C THR A 133 -5.10 25.13 10.30
N VAL A 134 -3.83 25.37 10.65
CA VAL A 134 -3.34 25.07 11.99
C VAL A 134 -3.81 26.17 12.94
N ALA A 135 -4.51 25.78 14.00
CA ALA A 135 -5.02 26.69 15.01
C ALA A 135 -4.13 26.69 16.25
N GLY A 136 -3.56 27.85 16.56
CA GLY A 136 -2.67 28.05 17.71
C GLY A 136 -1.24 27.58 17.44
N ASP A 137 -0.45 27.48 18.52
CA ASP A 137 0.95 27.06 18.44
C ASP A 137 1.07 25.53 18.28
N VAL A 138 1.99 25.08 17.42
CA VAL A 138 2.33 23.66 17.26
C VAL A 138 3.00 23.15 18.54
N SER A 139 2.46 22.13 19.19
CA SER A 139 3.02 21.59 20.43
C SER A 139 4.17 20.61 20.19
N ASP A 140 5.03 20.42 21.19
CA ASP A 140 6.11 19.42 21.13
C ASP A 140 5.58 18.05 21.60
N VAL A 141 6.06 16.97 20.98
CA VAL A 141 5.71 15.60 21.41
C VAL A 141 6.50 15.21 22.66
N GLU A 142 5.82 14.66 23.66
CA GLU A 142 6.45 14.22 24.91
C GLU A 142 7.53 13.15 24.64
N GLY A 143 8.72 13.35 25.24
CA GLY A 143 9.87 12.47 25.07
C GLY A 143 10.79 12.80 23.89
N TYR A 144 10.45 13.82 23.08
CA TYR A 144 11.31 14.33 22.01
C TYR A 144 11.91 15.71 22.35
N PRO A 145 13.00 16.13 21.69
CA PRO A 145 13.50 17.51 21.78
C PRO A 145 12.45 18.52 21.25
N PRO A 146 12.47 19.77 21.72
CA PRO A 146 11.55 20.79 21.22
C PRO A 146 11.83 21.16 19.76
N LEU A 147 10.80 21.58 19.04
CA LEU A 147 10.90 22.11 17.68
C LEU A 147 11.70 23.41 17.64
N SER A 148 12.40 23.66 16.53
CA SER A 148 12.99 24.99 16.28
C SER A 148 11.86 26.02 16.04
N PRO A 149 12.08 27.30 16.40
CA PRO A 149 11.08 28.34 16.16
C PRO A 149 10.75 28.51 14.67
N GLU A 150 11.73 28.33 13.79
CA GLU A 150 11.55 28.38 12.33
C GLU A 150 10.61 27.27 11.83
N LEU A 151 10.85 26.02 12.25
CA LEU A 151 10.02 24.87 11.82
C LEU A 151 8.59 24.97 12.40
N ARG A 152 8.46 25.51 13.61
CA ARG A 152 7.16 25.76 14.24
C ARG A 152 6.35 26.78 13.45
N GLU A 153 6.99 27.86 12.99
CA GLU A 153 6.36 28.89 12.17
C GLU A 153 5.94 28.34 10.80
N GLU A 154 6.80 27.57 10.15
CA GLU A 154 6.54 26.94 8.85
C GLU A 154 5.34 25.99 8.88
N ILE A 155 5.25 25.12 9.89
CA ILE A 155 4.09 24.24 10.08
C ILE A 155 2.81 25.04 10.36
N SER A 156 2.90 26.09 11.18
CA SER A 156 1.73 26.89 11.59
C SER A 156 1.14 27.75 10.47
N THR A 157 1.97 28.19 9.52
CA THR A 157 1.60 29.10 8.44
C THR A 157 1.30 28.37 7.13
N GLY A 158 1.61 27.08 7.04
CA GLY A 158 1.33 26.26 5.87
C GLY A 158 -0.18 26.17 5.55
N GLU A 159 -0.51 26.24 4.26
CA GLU A 159 -1.87 26.04 3.77
C GLU A 159 -2.04 24.60 3.24
N TRP A 160 -3.01 23.88 3.79
CA TRP A 160 -3.18 22.44 3.51
C TRP A 160 -4.56 22.18 2.91
N THR A 161 -4.62 21.52 1.75
CA THR A 161 -5.88 21.21 1.08
C THR A 161 -6.07 19.70 0.94
N PHE A 162 -7.25 19.21 1.29
CA PHE A 162 -7.62 17.80 1.24
C PHE A 162 -9.00 17.59 0.60
N PRO A 163 -9.32 16.38 0.10
CA PRO A 163 -10.67 16.02 -0.34
C PRO A 163 -11.67 16.05 0.82
N ALA A 164 -12.82 16.69 0.65
CA ALA A 164 -13.82 16.89 1.70
C ALA A 164 -14.78 15.70 1.91
N ASP A 165 -14.71 14.68 1.05
CA ASP A 165 -15.51 13.45 1.13
C ASP A 165 -14.98 12.44 2.16
N LEU A 166 -13.88 12.77 2.82
CA LEU A 166 -13.22 11.92 3.80
C LEU A 166 -13.74 12.18 5.23
N PRO A 167 -13.82 11.13 6.08
CA PRO A 167 -14.13 11.32 7.50
C PRO A 167 -12.96 12.01 8.23
N LEU A 168 -13.24 12.66 9.37
CA LEU A 168 -12.26 13.47 10.09
C LEU A 168 -10.99 12.68 10.47
N ASP A 169 -11.13 11.42 10.89
CA ASP A 169 -10.00 10.55 11.25
C ASP A 169 -9.07 10.24 10.06
N GLU A 170 -9.65 10.09 8.87
CA GLU A 170 -8.86 9.89 7.65
C GLU A 170 -8.17 11.20 7.22
N LEU A 171 -8.83 12.35 7.40
CA LEU A 171 -8.22 13.67 7.15
C LEU A 171 -7.06 13.95 8.12
N GLU A 172 -7.25 13.67 9.41
CA GLU A 172 -6.20 13.76 10.44
C GLU A 172 -4.99 12.91 10.07
N THR A 173 -5.23 11.65 9.69
CA THR A 173 -4.16 10.72 9.29
C THR A 173 -3.40 11.22 8.06
N ARG A 174 -4.12 11.65 7.01
CA ARG A 174 -3.49 12.17 5.79
C ARG A 174 -2.73 13.47 6.03
N PHE A 175 -3.24 14.34 6.90
CA PHE A 175 -2.56 15.57 7.24
C PHE A 175 -1.28 15.27 8.04
N ALA A 176 -1.35 14.39 9.03
CA ALA A 176 -0.18 13.92 9.78
C ALA A 176 0.89 13.31 8.84
N ASP A 177 0.50 12.42 7.92
CA ASP A 177 1.42 11.80 6.97
C ASP A 177 2.07 12.81 6.03
N ARG A 178 1.31 13.83 5.59
CA ARG A 178 1.84 14.90 4.74
C ARG A 178 2.86 15.75 5.49
N LEU A 179 2.54 16.22 6.70
CA LEU A 179 3.49 16.95 7.56
C LEU A 179 4.75 16.14 7.85
N ARG A 180 4.58 14.84 8.11
CA ARG A 180 5.70 13.92 8.36
C ARG A 180 6.64 13.83 7.15
N THR A 181 6.08 13.78 5.95
CA THR A 181 6.85 13.66 4.71
C THR A 181 7.53 14.97 4.35
N GLU A 182 6.79 16.08 4.40
CA GLU A 182 7.27 17.40 3.98
C GLU A 182 8.40 17.93 4.88
N PHE A 183 8.31 17.67 6.19
CA PHE A 183 9.27 18.16 7.18
C PHE A 183 10.17 17.08 7.81
N ASP A 184 10.12 15.83 7.31
CA ASP A 184 10.83 14.64 7.85
C ASP A 184 10.63 14.45 9.36
N LEU A 185 9.43 14.78 9.87
CA LEU A 185 9.14 14.76 11.31
C LEU A 185 9.32 13.35 11.87
N ALA A 186 9.94 13.25 13.04
CA ALA A 186 10.14 11.96 13.69
C ALA A 186 8.82 11.35 14.15
N ASP A 187 7.92 12.22 14.61
CA ASP A 187 6.57 11.90 15.05
C ASP A 187 5.68 13.12 14.87
N VAL A 188 4.40 12.90 14.60
CA VAL A 188 3.41 13.98 14.44
C VAL A 188 2.02 13.44 14.73
N SER A 189 1.26 14.22 15.51
CA SER A 189 -0.16 13.98 15.73
C SER A 189 -0.95 15.22 15.35
N VAL A 190 -2.11 14.97 14.77
CA VAL A 190 -3.00 16.00 14.25
C VAL A 190 -4.41 15.66 14.71
N ALA A 191 -5.11 16.64 15.25
CA ALA A 191 -6.54 16.54 15.55
C ALA A 191 -7.27 17.69 14.86
N LEU A 192 -8.37 17.38 14.16
CA LEU A 192 -9.20 18.35 13.43
C LEU A 192 -10.53 18.54 14.14
N ASP A 193 -10.98 19.80 14.19
CA ASP A 193 -12.37 20.10 14.50
C ASP A 193 -13.28 20.06 13.26
N GLU A 194 -14.59 20.18 13.46
CA GLU A 194 -15.61 20.18 12.38
C GLU A 194 -15.48 21.39 11.43
N ARG A 195 -14.63 22.37 11.76
CA ARG A 195 -14.35 23.57 10.98
C ARG A 195 -12.99 23.52 10.27
N ALA A 196 -12.37 22.35 10.16
CA ALA A 196 -11.06 22.16 9.55
C ALA A 196 -9.92 22.96 10.23
N ARG A 197 -10.06 23.22 11.53
CA ARG A 197 -8.97 23.78 12.35
C ARG A 197 -8.22 22.64 13.00
N ALA A 198 -6.92 22.56 12.72
CA ALA A 198 -6.06 21.51 13.19
C ALA A 198 -5.25 21.95 14.40
N THR A 199 -5.21 21.14 15.44
CA THR A 199 -4.20 21.22 16.49
C THR A 199 -3.11 20.20 16.18
N VAL A 200 -1.85 20.64 16.16
CA VAL A 200 -0.70 19.81 15.75
C VAL A 200 0.27 19.66 16.93
N ALA A 201 0.73 18.43 17.17
CA ALA A 201 1.93 18.15 17.96
C ALA A 201 2.97 17.49 17.06
N ALA A 202 4.20 18.00 17.07
CA ALA A 202 5.25 17.47 16.19
C ALA A 202 6.58 17.29 16.94
N ALA A 203 7.33 16.28 16.53
CA ALA A 203 8.69 16.04 16.96
C ALA A 203 9.65 16.45 15.83
N PRO A 204 10.77 17.11 16.15
CA PRO A 204 11.73 17.54 15.14
C PRO A 204 12.29 16.32 14.38
N PRO A 205 12.80 16.52 13.15
CA PRO A 205 13.44 15.46 12.41
C PRO A 205 14.57 14.84 13.24
N MET A 206 14.53 13.53 13.41
CA MET A 206 15.58 12.79 14.12
C MET A 206 16.87 12.89 13.30
N SER A 207 17.78 13.77 13.74
CA SER A 207 19.06 14.12 13.09
C SER A 207 19.57 13.02 12.14
N GLY A 208 19.36 13.25 10.85
CA GLY A 208 19.59 12.26 9.79
C GLY A 208 21.05 11.82 9.65
N LEU A 209 22.02 12.52 10.25
CA LEU A 209 23.43 12.14 10.20
C LEU A 209 23.69 10.81 10.91
N SER A 210 23.05 10.58 12.07
CA SER A 210 23.25 9.37 12.88
C SER A 210 22.79 8.09 12.17
N LYS A 211 21.65 8.15 11.47
CA LYS A 211 21.10 7.03 10.67
C LYS A 211 21.94 6.72 9.43
N ARG A 212 22.64 7.72 8.90
CA ARG A 212 23.39 7.62 7.63
C ARG A 212 24.87 7.24 7.84
N LEU A 213 25.33 7.21 9.09
CA LEU A 213 26.73 6.93 9.42
C LEU A 213 26.91 5.44 9.73
N ALA A 214 27.72 4.74 8.94
CA ALA A 214 28.06 3.36 9.19
C ALA A 214 28.81 3.18 10.52
N THR A 215 28.65 2.01 11.16
CA THR A 215 29.36 1.68 12.40
C THR A 215 30.88 1.85 12.22
N GLY A 216 31.52 2.55 13.14
CA GLY A 216 32.96 2.82 13.12
C GLY A 216 33.39 4.07 12.34
N LYS A 217 32.49 4.67 11.55
CA LYS A 217 32.73 5.96 10.88
C LYS A 217 32.43 7.15 11.82
N ARG A 218 32.88 8.34 11.44
CA ARG A 218 32.64 9.62 12.10
C ARG A 218 32.26 10.65 11.03
N ALA A 219 31.27 11.48 11.34
CA ALA A 219 30.90 12.61 10.50
C ALA A 219 31.81 13.81 10.83
N VAL A 220 32.44 14.39 9.82
CA VAL A 220 33.31 15.56 9.94
C VAL A 220 32.88 16.58 8.90
N SER A 221 32.63 17.82 9.33
CA SER A 221 32.34 18.92 8.41
C SER A 221 33.61 19.70 8.10
N VAL A 222 33.91 19.88 6.82
CA VAL A 222 35.06 20.64 6.32
C VAL A 222 34.58 21.73 5.37
N THR A 223 35.33 22.83 5.29
CA THR A 223 35.15 23.85 4.25
C THR A 223 36.13 23.54 3.13
N ALA A 224 35.66 23.46 1.89
CA ALA A 224 36.50 23.13 0.74
C ALA A 224 35.89 23.65 -0.57
N LEU A 225 36.71 23.74 -1.62
CA LEU A 225 36.23 23.93 -2.99
C LEU A 225 35.64 22.62 -3.52
N VAL A 226 34.31 22.50 -3.50
CA VAL A 226 33.57 21.30 -3.92
C VAL A 226 33.15 21.46 -5.39
N PRO A 227 33.35 20.45 -6.26
CA PRO A 227 32.84 20.48 -7.63
C PRO A 227 31.31 20.53 -7.71
N THR A 228 30.77 21.13 -8.77
CA THR A 228 29.32 21.13 -9.05
C THR A 228 28.78 19.71 -9.16
N GLY A 229 27.58 19.49 -8.62
CA GLY A 229 26.87 18.21 -8.71
C GLY A 229 27.30 17.17 -7.67
N VAL A 230 28.30 17.48 -6.83
CA VAL A 230 28.65 16.61 -5.70
C VAL A 230 27.46 16.53 -4.76
N GLY A 231 26.98 15.30 -4.62
CA GLY A 231 25.79 14.99 -3.86
C GLY A 231 26.09 14.06 -2.71
N ARG A 232 25.07 13.88 -1.89
CA ARG A 232 25.10 12.85 -0.88
C ARG A 232 25.39 11.49 -1.52
N GLY A 233 26.28 10.77 -0.86
CA GLY A 233 26.70 9.45 -1.25
C GLY A 233 28.02 9.47 -1.98
N ASP A 234 28.45 10.54 -2.64
CA ASP A 234 29.65 10.51 -3.48
C ASP A 234 30.92 10.10 -2.73
N GLU A 235 31.77 9.33 -3.41
CA GLU A 235 33.07 8.93 -2.90
C GLU A 235 34.09 9.99 -3.25
N VAL A 236 34.83 10.45 -2.25
CA VAL A 236 35.76 11.57 -2.41
C VAL A 236 37.08 11.26 -1.71
N THR A 237 38.14 11.86 -2.22
CA THR A 237 39.43 11.93 -1.54
C THR A 237 39.70 13.39 -1.21
N VAL A 238 39.90 13.66 0.07
CA VAL A 238 40.24 14.98 0.58
C VAL A 238 41.73 15.02 0.88
N VAL A 239 42.43 16.03 0.38
CA VAL A 239 43.83 16.30 0.71
C VAL A 239 43.84 17.46 1.70
N ALA A 240 44.40 17.23 2.88
CA ALA A 240 44.52 18.23 3.93
C ALA A 240 45.86 18.05 4.64
N ASP A 241 46.63 19.13 4.82
CA ASP A 241 47.99 19.12 5.40
C ASP A 241 48.95 18.08 4.77
N GLY A 242 48.78 17.81 3.47
CA GLY A 242 49.57 16.82 2.73
C GLY A 242 49.19 15.35 2.97
N ASP A 243 48.19 15.07 3.81
CA ASP A 243 47.61 13.74 4.00
C ASP A 243 46.37 13.55 3.08
N GLU A 244 46.15 12.32 2.63
CA GLU A 244 44.94 11.94 1.88
C GLU A 244 43.92 11.19 2.76
N PHE A 245 42.66 11.58 2.63
CA PHE A 245 41.53 11.02 3.38
C PHE A 245 40.42 10.57 2.43
N ASP A 246 40.20 9.26 2.36
CA ASP A 246 39.04 8.70 1.68
C ASP A 246 37.78 8.87 2.52
N ALA A 247 36.73 9.39 1.88
CA ALA A 247 35.47 9.72 2.55
C ALA A 247 34.24 9.50 1.66
N THR A 248 33.08 9.54 2.30
CA THR A 248 31.78 9.55 1.62
C THR A 248 31.00 10.79 2.00
N VAL A 249 30.47 11.52 1.02
CA VAL A 249 29.70 12.75 1.28
C VAL A 249 28.36 12.41 1.94
N LEU A 250 28.10 13.00 3.11
CA LEU A 250 26.81 12.90 3.81
C LEU A 250 25.87 14.06 3.46
N GLY A 251 26.43 15.22 3.09
CA GLY A 251 25.71 16.39 2.63
C GLY A 251 26.65 17.54 2.32
N VAL A 252 26.18 18.50 1.53
CA VAL A 252 26.89 19.74 1.19
C VAL A 252 25.96 20.92 1.43
N VAL A 253 26.49 21.99 2.01
CA VAL A 253 25.81 23.27 2.17
C VAL A 253 26.67 24.33 1.48
N ASP A 254 26.10 25.05 0.53
CA ASP A 254 26.80 26.14 -0.16
C ASP A 254 27.05 27.29 0.83
N GLY A 255 28.25 27.89 0.79
CA GLY A 255 28.70 28.88 1.77
C GLY A 255 27.93 30.21 1.76
N GLU A 256 27.18 30.48 0.68
CA GLU A 256 26.30 31.64 0.55
C GLU A 256 24.86 31.18 0.31
N ALA A 257 24.13 30.89 1.40
CA ALA A 257 22.69 30.74 1.32
C ALA A 257 22.03 32.09 1.00
N LYS A 258 21.89 32.43 -0.29
CA LYS A 258 20.71 33.17 -0.69
C LYS A 258 19.54 32.23 -0.46
N LYS A 259 18.65 32.58 0.48
CA LYS A 259 17.31 31.99 0.58
C LYS A 259 16.77 31.89 -0.84
N SER A 260 16.62 30.67 -1.35
CA SER A 260 15.83 30.45 -2.55
C SER A 260 14.40 30.76 -2.13
N ASP A 261 13.93 31.97 -2.46
CA ASP A 261 12.51 32.27 -2.38
C ASP A 261 11.76 31.17 -3.14
N PRO A 262 10.61 30.68 -2.62
CA PRO A 262 9.75 29.80 -3.39
C PRO A 262 9.41 30.55 -4.68
N LYS A 263 9.68 29.92 -5.83
CA LYS A 263 9.31 30.47 -7.13
C LYS A 263 7.80 30.72 -7.13
N SER A 264 7.42 31.98 -6.96
CA SER A 264 6.14 32.50 -7.38
C SER A 264 6.02 32.21 -8.86
N SER A 265 5.10 31.31 -9.20
CA SER A 265 4.62 31.15 -10.56
C SER A 265 3.83 32.41 -10.92
N ASP A 266 4.50 33.42 -11.44
CA ASP A 266 3.88 34.45 -12.26
C ASP A 266 4.97 35.19 -13.04
N ASP A 267 5.20 34.71 -14.26
CA ASP A 267 5.26 35.63 -15.41
C ASP A 267 5.05 34.81 -16.70
N ALA A 268 3.80 34.83 -17.15
CA ALA A 268 3.42 34.44 -18.48
C ALA A 268 4.00 35.46 -19.48
N ALA A 269 5.17 35.16 -20.05
CA ALA A 269 5.63 35.81 -21.27
C ALA A 269 5.05 35.05 -22.48
N LEU A 270 4.05 35.68 -23.09
CA LEU A 270 3.48 35.35 -24.39
C LEU A 270 4.58 35.18 -25.45
N THR A 271 4.63 34.02 -26.11
CA THR A 271 5.09 33.92 -27.50
C THR A 271 4.13 33.03 -28.28
N ASP A 272 3.94 33.42 -29.52
CA ASP A 272 2.82 33.17 -30.41
C ASP A 272 3.23 32.26 -31.57
N GLY A 273 2.48 31.16 -31.73
CA GLY A 273 2.18 30.61 -33.06
C GLY A 273 2.90 29.31 -33.47
N GLY A 274 2.08 28.32 -33.84
CA GLY A 274 2.45 27.29 -34.84
C GLY A 274 2.01 25.87 -34.49
N SER A 275 0.97 25.39 -35.16
CA SER A 275 0.23 24.15 -34.95
C SER A 275 0.93 22.88 -35.48
N ASP A 276 0.68 21.71 -34.87
CA ASP A 276 -0.23 20.65 -35.37
C ASP A 276 0.10 19.26 -34.77
N GLY A 277 -0.95 18.58 -34.29
CA GLY A 277 -1.03 17.11 -34.32
C GLY A 277 -0.94 16.38 -32.98
N ASP A 278 -2.11 16.09 -32.41
CA ASP A 278 -2.49 14.94 -31.55
C ASP A 278 -1.39 14.22 -30.74
N SER A 279 -1.46 14.33 -29.41
CA SER A 279 -1.32 13.16 -28.54
C SER A 279 -1.81 13.43 -27.13
N ASP A 280 -2.52 12.44 -26.61
CA ASP A 280 -3.15 12.28 -25.31
C ASP A 280 -2.48 12.90 -24.08
N ALA A 281 -3.34 13.32 -23.16
CA ALA A 281 -3.03 13.80 -21.82
C ALA A 281 -2.31 12.73 -20.99
N ASP A 282 -0.98 12.75 -20.99
CA ASP A 282 -0.19 12.16 -19.92
C ASP A 282 -0.13 13.16 -18.75
N ALA A 283 -0.77 12.77 -17.65
CA ALA A 283 -0.65 13.43 -16.36
C ALA A 283 0.83 13.54 -15.98
N GLU A 284 1.31 14.77 -15.85
CA GLU A 284 2.67 15.08 -15.45
C GLU A 284 2.93 14.50 -14.06
N ALA A 285 3.67 13.39 -14.01
CA ALA A 285 4.12 12.80 -12.77
C ALA A 285 4.98 13.82 -12.01
N PRO A 286 4.80 13.98 -10.68
CA PRO A 286 5.58 14.94 -9.91
C PRO A 286 7.07 14.64 -10.06
N ALA A 287 7.86 15.66 -10.39
CA ALA A 287 9.31 15.56 -10.49
C ALA A 287 9.88 15.02 -9.16
N PRO A 288 10.76 14.01 -9.18
CA PRO A 288 11.34 13.48 -7.96
C PRO A 288 12.10 14.58 -7.23
N GLU A 289 11.83 14.76 -5.93
CA GLU A 289 12.54 15.68 -5.05
C GLU A 289 14.06 15.50 -5.22
N ALA A 290 14.72 16.53 -5.75
CA ALA A 290 16.14 16.49 -6.03
C ALA A 290 16.90 16.50 -4.70
N VAL A 291 17.69 15.45 -4.45
CA VAL A 291 18.65 15.44 -3.33
C VAL A 291 19.59 16.63 -3.51
N PRO A 292 19.82 17.46 -2.48
CA PRO A 292 20.66 18.64 -2.62
C PRO A 292 22.08 18.26 -3.04
N THR A 293 22.56 18.91 -4.10
CA THR A 293 23.91 18.80 -4.65
C THR A 293 24.61 20.14 -4.63
N ALA A 294 25.93 20.16 -4.50
CA ALA A 294 26.72 21.38 -4.52
C ALA A 294 26.51 22.16 -5.84
N ALA A 295 26.27 23.48 -5.75
CA ALA A 295 26.33 24.36 -6.92
C ALA A 295 27.75 24.47 -7.48
N GLY A 296 28.74 24.16 -6.64
CA GLY A 296 30.17 24.23 -6.93
C GLY A 296 30.81 25.48 -6.33
N GLY A 297 32.10 25.39 -6.00
CA GLY A 297 32.82 26.48 -5.34
C GLY A 297 33.02 26.21 -3.84
N GLU A 298 33.14 27.25 -3.03
CA GLU A 298 33.39 27.10 -1.60
C GLU A 298 32.11 26.66 -0.87
N CYS A 299 32.16 25.44 -0.34
CA CYS A 299 31.03 24.81 0.34
C CYS A 299 31.49 24.21 1.66
N ARG A 300 30.53 24.05 2.59
CA ARG A 300 30.71 23.23 3.79
C ARG A 300 30.21 21.82 3.50
N ALA A 301 31.13 20.87 3.34
CA ALA A 301 30.84 19.47 3.09
C ALA A 301 30.92 18.66 4.39
N THR A 302 29.92 17.81 4.65
CA THR A 302 29.95 16.84 5.74
C THR A 302 30.31 15.47 5.20
N LEU A 303 31.36 14.87 5.76
CA LEU A 303 32.01 13.67 5.26
C LEU A 303 31.96 12.56 6.29
N ALA A 304 31.67 11.33 5.84
CA ALA A 304 31.87 10.12 6.62
C ALA A 304 33.29 9.61 6.42
N VAL A 305 34.08 9.62 7.50
CA VAL A 305 35.48 9.16 7.52
C VAL A 305 35.71 8.13 8.61
N ASP A 306 36.81 7.38 8.54
CA ASP A 306 37.20 6.47 9.62
C ASP A 306 37.62 7.23 10.88
N ARG A 307 37.50 6.57 12.04
CA ARG A 307 37.84 7.17 13.34
C ARG A 307 39.22 7.84 13.39
N ARG A 308 40.26 7.22 12.79
CA ARG A 308 41.63 7.77 12.77
C ARG A 308 41.78 8.96 11.81
N ALA A 309 41.04 8.94 10.70
CA ALA A 309 41.00 10.04 9.74
C ALA A 309 40.29 11.25 10.34
N ALA A 310 39.19 11.03 11.07
CA ALA A 310 38.39 12.10 11.68
C ALA A 310 39.23 13.02 12.59
N THR A 311 40.04 12.44 13.47
CA THR A 311 40.86 13.23 14.41
C THR A 311 41.88 14.12 13.70
N ARG A 312 42.44 13.67 12.57
CA ARG A 312 43.39 14.46 11.78
C ARG A 312 42.70 15.50 10.91
N LEU A 313 41.60 15.11 10.26
CA LEU A 313 40.87 15.95 9.33
C LEU A 313 40.15 17.13 10.02
N VAL A 314 39.68 16.96 11.26
CA VAL A 314 39.05 18.06 12.03
C VAL A 314 40.02 19.21 12.34
N SER A 315 41.32 18.91 12.43
CA SER A 315 42.35 19.89 12.77
C SER A 315 43.14 20.41 11.57
N ALA A 316 42.78 20.00 10.36
CA ALA A 316 43.52 20.30 9.13
C ALA A 316 42.69 21.19 8.20
N ASP A 317 43.38 22.06 7.46
CA ASP A 317 42.76 22.85 6.39
C ASP A 317 42.73 22.03 5.09
N VAL A 318 41.60 22.07 4.38
CA VAL A 318 41.44 21.28 3.15
C VAL A 318 42.06 22.00 1.95
N ASP A 319 43.11 21.42 1.40
CA ASP A 319 43.78 21.92 0.20
C ASP A 319 43.07 21.50 -1.09
N ARG A 320 42.53 20.28 -1.13
CA ARG A 320 41.93 19.70 -2.34
C ARG A 320 40.78 18.76 -2.01
N PHE A 321 39.73 18.86 -2.81
CA PHE A 321 38.58 17.97 -2.77
C PHE A 321 38.41 17.27 -4.12
N VAL A 322 38.62 15.95 -4.17
CA VAL A 322 38.59 15.16 -5.40
C VAL A 322 37.44 14.18 -5.36
N VAL A 323 36.57 14.22 -6.37
CA VAL A 323 35.48 13.25 -6.53
C VAL A 323 36.01 12.01 -7.25
N ARG A 324 35.79 10.83 -6.66
CA ARG A 324 36.20 9.55 -7.24
C ARG A 324 35.12 9.02 -8.18
N SER A 325 35.56 8.39 -9.27
CA SER A 325 34.64 7.67 -10.15
C SER A 325 34.05 6.47 -9.43
N ARG A 326 32.73 6.33 -9.48
CA ARG A 326 31.98 5.18 -8.95
C ARG A 326 31.78 4.07 -9.99
N GLY A 327 32.35 4.26 -11.18
CA GLY A 327 32.02 3.46 -12.36
C GLY A 327 30.58 3.69 -12.84
N VAL A 328 30.22 3.05 -13.94
CA VAL A 328 28.82 2.93 -14.36
C VAL A 328 28.18 1.79 -13.57
N ARG A 329 27.07 2.06 -12.89
CA ARG A 329 26.25 1.02 -12.27
C ARG A 329 25.78 0.09 -13.38
N ARG A 330 26.43 -1.07 -13.53
CA ARG A 330 26.25 -2.01 -14.66
C ARG A 330 24.79 -2.40 -14.85
N GLU A 331 24.02 -2.42 -13.78
CA GLU A 331 22.59 -2.68 -13.77
C GLU A 331 21.78 -1.64 -14.56
N PHE A 332 22.12 -0.34 -14.48
CA PHE A 332 21.45 0.72 -15.24
C PHE A 332 21.99 0.81 -16.67
N GLU A 333 23.24 0.43 -16.91
CA GLU A 333 23.79 0.30 -18.25
C GLU A 333 23.07 -0.78 -19.06
N LEU A 334 22.78 -1.94 -18.44
CA LEU A 334 22.00 -3.01 -19.08
C LEU A 334 20.60 -2.53 -19.48
N VAL A 335 19.90 -1.82 -18.59
CA VAL A 335 18.59 -1.24 -18.87
C VAL A 335 18.69 -0.22 -20.02
N ASN A 336 19.71 0.64 -20.01
CA ASN A 336 19.94 1.61 -21.07
C ASN A 336 20.30 0.95 -22.41
N LEU A 337 21.08 -0.13 -22.43
CA LEU A 337 21.40 -0.91 -23.62
C LEU A 337 20.15 -1.54 -24.22
N LEU A 338 19.30 -2.15 -23.38
CA LEU A 338 18.02 -2.72 -23.82
C LEU A 338 17.10 -1.63 -24.38
N ARG A 339 17.01 -0.48 -23.73
CA ARG A 339 16.20 0.66 -24.22
C ARG A 339 16.70 1.20 -25.56
N ARG A 340 18.02 1.33 -25.73
CA ARG A 340 18.64 1.72 -27.02
C ARG A 340 18.40 0.68 -28.12
N ALA A 341 18.34 -0.60 -27.76
CA ALA A 341 17.96 -1.68 -28.67
C ALA A 341 16.45 -1.76 -28.93
N GLY A 342 15.67 -0.76 -28.51
CA GLY A 342 14.22 -0.69 -28.70
C GLY A 342 13.41 -1.62 -27.80
N LYS A 343 14.03 -2.21 -26.77
CA LYS A 343 13.36 -3.09 -25.81
C LYS A 343 12.83 -2.31 -24.60
N ARG A 344 11.65 -2.69 -24.13
CA ARG A 344 10.98 -2.12 -22.95
C ARG A 344 10.74 -3.21 -21.92
N PHE A 345 10.54 -2.80 -20.68
CA PHE A 345 10.10 -3.67 -19.59
C PHE A 345 8.62 -3.37 -19.33
N ARG A 346 7.80 -4.40 -19.19
CA ARG A 346 6.38 -4.24 -18.81
C ARG A 346 6.02 -5.26 -17.75
N ARG A 347 5.25 -4.81 -16.76
CA ARG A 347 4.58 -5.70 -15.81
C ARG A 347 3.21 -6.07 -16.35
N LEU A 348 2.90 -7.36 -16.37
CA LEU A 348 1.63 -7.90 -16.86
C LEU A 348 1.07 -8.86 -15.81
N THR A 349 -0.19 -8.67 -15.43
CA THR A 349 -0.86 -9.56 -14.47
C THR A 349 -1.65 -10.61 -15.23
N VAL A 350 -1.49 -11.87 -14.88
CA VAL A 350 -2.14 -13.00 -15.56
C VAL A 350 -3.63 -13.03 -15.25
N ARG A 351 -4.49 -13.02 -16.27
CA ARG A 351 -5.95 -13.10 -16.10
C ARG A 351 -6.39 -14.52 -15.73
N GLU A 352 -7.38 -14.60 -14.83
CA GLU A 352 -8.14 -15.81 -14.55
C GLU A 352 -8.82 -16.39 -15.79
N GLY A 353 -8.61 -17.69 -16.05
CA GLY A 353 -9.10 -18.37 -17.24
C GLY A 353 -8.44 -17.93 -18.56
N GLY A 354 -7.34 -17.17 -18.49
CA GLY A 354 -6.55 -16.73 -19.64
C GLY A 354 -5.67 -17.83 -20.23
N ALA A 355 -5.02 -17.56 -21.37
CA ALA A 355 -4.20 -18.56 -22.09
C ALA A 355 -2.98 -19.03 -21.28
N LEU A 356 -2.55 -18.26 -20.28
CA LEU A 356 -1.41 -18.58 -19.42
C LEU A 356 -1.82 -19.21 -18.09
N ASP A 357 -3.10 -19.15 -17.71
CA ASP A 357 -3.58 -19.63 -16.42
C ASP A 357 -3.48 -21.17 -16.33
N GLY A 358 -2.71 -21.65 -15.34
CA GLY A 358 -2.46 -23.06 -15.12
C GLY A 358 -1.44 -23.70 -16.07
N SER A 359 -0.87 -22.92 -17.00
CA SER A 359 0.15 -23.37 -17.96
C SER A 359 1.57 -23.19 -17.41
N THR A 360 2.53 -23.90 -18.00
CA THR A 360 3.96 -23.64 -17.74
C THR A 360 4.54 -22.65 -18.75
N LEU A 361 5.57 -21.90 -18.35
CA LEU A 361 6.26 -20.94 -19.21
C LEU A 361 6.82 -21.58 -20.51
N GLY A 362 7.19 -22.87 -20.43
CA GLY A 362 7.66 -23.67 -21.55
C GLY A 362 6.57 -24.10 -22.51
N GLU A 363 5.39 -24.49 -22.00
CA GLU A 363 4.21 -24.81 -22.82
C GLU A 363 3.66 -23.57 -23.52
N ALA A 364 3.68 -22.42 -22.84
CA ALA A 364 3.25 -21.16 -23.39
C ALA A 364 4.17 -20.65 -24.51
N THR A 365 5.41 -21.15 -24.62
CA THR A 365 6.39 -20.78 -25.66
C THR A 365 6.52 -19.27 -25.89
N VAL A 366 6.41 -18.47 -24.82
CA VAL A 366 6.25 -17.00 -24.87
C VAL A 366 7.30 -16.31 -25.75
N ARG A 367 8.55 -16.80 -25.67
CA ARG A 367 9.67 -16.27 -26.44
C ARG A 367 9.54 -16.50 -27.94
N ASP A 368 9.07 -17.68 -28.34
CA ASP A 368 9.00 -18.06 -29.75
C ASP A 368 7.73 -17.49 -30.39
N GLN A 369 6.64 -17.45 -29.63
CA GLN A 369 5.34 -17.00 -30.13
C GLN A 369 5.20 -15.47 -30.15
N PHE A 370 5.74 -14.78 -29.13
CA PHE A 370 5.57 -13.33 -28.98
C PHE A 370 6.88 -12.55 -29.05
N SER A 371 8.03 -13.19 -29.23
CA SER A 371 9.35 -12.51 -29.18
C SER A 371 9.60 -11.76 -27.85
N VAL A 372 8.93 -12.19 -26.77
CA VAL A 372 9.01 -11.62 -25.43
C VAL A 372 9.77 -12.56 -24.50
N ALA A 373 10.67 -12.01 -23.69
CA ALA A 373 11.35 -12.75 -22.63
C ALA A 373 10.77 -12.39 -21.27
N VAL A 374 10.29 -13.39 -20.51
CA VAL A 374 9.89 -13.21 -19.12
C VAL A 374 11.13 -13.30 -18.23
N LEU A 375 11.44 -12.22 -17.52
CA LEU A 375 12.61 -12.13 -16.64
C LEU A 375 12.28 -12.46 -15.19
N ALA A 376 11.05 -12.22 -14.75
CA ALA A 376 10.61 -12.56 -13.41
C ALA A 376 9.11 -12.86 -13.37
N VAL A 377 8.70 -13.72 -12.44
CA VAL A 377 7.30 -13.99 -12.10
C VAL A 377 7.13 -13.71 -10.61
N ARG A 378 6.02 -13.08 -10.21
CA ARG A 378 5.62 -12.92 -8.82
C ARG A 378 4.35 -13.72 -8.56
N SER A 379 4.48 -14.74 -7.72
CA SER A 379 3.35 -15.57 -7.27
C SER A 379 3.25 -15.48 -5.75
N ASP A 380 2.06 -15.28 -5.20
CA ASP A 380 1.81 -15.14 -3.76
C ASP A 380 2.72 -14.12 -3.06
N GLY A 381 3.06 -13.03 -3.77
CA GLY A 381 3.92 -11.98 -3.25
C GLY A 381 5.43 -12.28 -3.28
N ARG A 382 5.86 -13.48 -3.67
CA ARG A 382 7.27 -13.88 -3.80
C ARG A 382 7.74 -13.78 -5.24
N TRP A 383 8.94 -13.23 -5.44
CA TRP A 383 9.57 -13.14 -6.76
C TRP A 383 10.40 -14.38 -7.10
N SER A 384 10.22 -14.88 -8.32
CA SER A 384 11.07 -15.84 -9.00
C SER A 384 11.80 -15.13 -10.14
N LEU A 385 13.12 -15.03 -10.06
CA LEU A 385 13.96 -14.40 -11.10
C LEU A 385 14.47 -15.45 -12.08
N ALA A 386 14.50 -15.10 -13.37
CA ALA A 386 14.89 -15.98 -14.48
C ALA A 386 14.18 -17.36 -14.41
N PRO A 387 12.83 -17.38 -14.40
CA PRO A 387 12.07 -18.62 -14.32
C PRO A 387 12.39 -19.52 -15.52
N ARG A 388 12.56 -20.82 -15.26
CA ARG A 388 12.74 -21.83 -16.31
C ARG A 388 11.41 -22.23 -16.93
N GLY A 389 11.44 -22.95 -18.04
CA GLY A 389 10.24 -23.40 -18.75
C GLY A 389 9.28 -24.25 -17.90
N GLU A 390 9.77 -24.91 -16.85
CA GLU A 390 8.98 -25.69 -15.90
C GLU A 390 8.18 -24.84 -14.89
N HIS A 391 8.40 -23.52 -14.86
CA HIS A 391 7.70 -22.62 -13.94
C HIS A 391 6.22 -22.52 -14.34
N ARG A 392 5.34 -22.91 -13.43
CA ARG A 392 3.88 -22.80 -13.59
C ARG A 392 3.44 -21.37 -13.32
N ILE A 393 2.51 -20.90 -14.14
CA ILE A 393 1.90 -19.58 -14.05
C ILE A 393 0.45 -19.76 -13.62
N GLU A 394 -0.01 -18.97 -12.67
CA GLU A 394 -1.39 -18.98 -12.20
C GLU A 394 -2.03 -17.59 -12.33
N ALA A 395 -3.35 -17.55 -12.40
CA ALA A 395 -4.11 -16.31 -12.37
C ALA A 395 -3.71 -15.43 -11.18
N GLY A 396 -3.49 -14.13 -11.44
CA GLY A 396 -3.04 -13.16 -10.45
C GLY A 396 -1.52 -13.05 -10.30
N ASP A 397 -0.73 -13.90 -10.96
CA ASP A 397 0.72 -13.74 -11.01
C ASP A 397 1.12 -12.48 -11.80
N ASP A 398 2.14 -11.75 -11.32
CA ASP A 398 2.74 -10.64 -12.06
C ASP A 398 3.99 -11.10 -12.83
N LEU A 399 3.97 -10.95 -14.15
CA LEU A 399 5.10 -11.21 -15.04
C LEU A 399 5.85 -9.92 -15.33
N ILE A 400 7.18 -9.95 -15.21
CA ILE A 400 8.07 -8.91 -15.74
C ILE A 400 8.61 -9.38 -17.08
N ALA A 401 8.11 -8.78 -18.14
CA ALA A 401 8.41 -9.13 -19.52
C ALA A 401 9.27 -8.07 -20.21
N VAL A 402 10.14 -8.51 -21.12
CA VAL A 402 10.98 -7.66 -21.96
C VAL A 402 10.82 -8.02 -23.42
N GLY A 403 10.53 -7.01 -24.24
CA GLY A 403 10.27 -7.15 -25.67
C GLY A 403 10.30 -5.78 -26.36
N SER A 404 10.06 -5.72 -27.68
CA SER A 404 9.75 -4.43 -28.30
C SER A 404 8.37 -3.94 -27.84
N ALA A 405 8.04 -2.68 -28.11
CA ALA A 405 6.72 -2.15 -27.73
C ALA A 405 5.58 -2.99 -28.35
N THR A 406 5.66 -3.24 -29.66
CA THR A 406 4.66 -4.04 -30.40
C THR A 406 4.55 -5.47 -29.90
N ASP A 407 5.68 -6.11 -29.56
CA ASP A 407 5.71 -7.48 -29.04
C ASP A 407 5.04 -7.57 -27.66
N LEU A 408 5.29 -6.57 -26.81
CA LEU A 408 4.71 -6.50 -25.47
C LEU A 408 3.21 -6.16 -25.49
N ASP A 409 2.74 -5.40 -26.48
CA ASP A 409 1.32 -5.12 -26.67
C ASP A 409 0.58 -6.39 -27.11
N ALA A 410 1.11 -7.11 -28.11
CA ALA A 410 0.56 -8.39 -28.55
C ALA A 410 0.56 -9.45 -27.43
N PHE A 411 1.62 -9.50 -26.62
CA PHE A 411 1.67 -10.38 -25.46
C PHE A 411 0.68 -9.96 -24.36
N ALA A 412 0.49 -8.66 -24.14
CA ALA A 412 -0.45 -8.16 -23.15
C ALA A 412 -1.90 -8.57 -23.45
N GLU A 413 -2.32 -8.57 -24.71
CA GLU A 413 -3.68 -9.01 -25.10
C GLU A 413 -3.98 -10.47 -24.72
N VAL A 414 -2.95 -11.32 -24.68
CA VAL A 414 -3.08 -12.75 -24.37
C VAL A 414 -2.97 -13.03 -22.87
N VAL A 415 -2.18 -12.22 -22.15
CA VAL A 415 -1.93 -12.36 -20.71
C VAL A 415 -3.04 -11.72 -19.88
N ALA A 416 -3.39 -10.47 -20.22
CA ALA A 416 -4.12 -9.55 -19.38
C ALA A 416 -5.59 -9.65 -19.59
#